data_AF-A0A388P754-F1
#
_entry.id   AF-A0A388P754-F1
#
_cell.length_a   1.000
_cell.length_b   1.000
_cell.length_c   1.000
_cell.angle_alpha   90.00
_cell.angle_beta   90.00
_cell.angle_gamma   90.00
#
_symmetry.space_group_name_H-M   'P 1'
#
loop_
_entity.id
_entity.type
_entity.pdbx_description
1 polymer ?
#
loop_
_entity_poly.entity_id
_entity_poly.type
_entity_poly.pdbx_seq_one_letter_code
_entity_poly.pdbx_strand_id
1 'polypeptide(L)'
;MGAVTKMRGADGKLFEINSAEHKAIPVVARVFQVTLEGKVTEVIAPTAKMLNPNGIDVMANGRIRIAEFFTGDVLEYNKGKWKTIAKGHRSGDGIVHDSKGRFYISEVMTGRVTRYEADGSAPKELGQGLKAAADHFLDEQAGVLIVPDSKAGELVFLAL
;
A
#
# COMPACT_ATOMS: atom_id res chain seq x y z
N MET A 1 -6.95 -7.95 1.19
CA MET A 1 -6.61 -7.93 2.63
C MET A 1 -6.53 -9.34 3.20
N GLY A 2 -5.65 -9.57 4.19
CA GLY A 2 -5.43 -10.88 4.82
C GLY A 2 -6.18 -11.05 6.13
N ALA A 3 -5.53 -11.64 7.13
CA ALA A 3 -6.10 -11.88 8.46
C ALA A 3 -6.12 -10.60 9.33
N VAL A 4 -6.90 -9.60 8.93
CA VAL A 4 -6.94 -8.25 9.54
C VAL A 4 -7.26 -8.22 11.03
N THR A 5 -7.99 -9.22 11.55
CA THR A 5 -8.32 -9.35 12.98
C THR A 5 -7.21 -10.01 13.81
N LYS A 6 -6.15 -10.49 13.15
CA LYS A 6 -5.02 -11.19 13.79
C LYS A 6 -3.72 -10.40 13.80
N MET A 7 -3.73 -9.18 13.25
CA MET A 7 -2.51 -8.37 13.09
C MET A 7 -2.31 -7.30 14.17
N ARG A 8 -3.24 -7.18 15.13
CA ARG A 8 -3.25 -6.14 16.16
C ARG A 8 -3.80 -6.66 17.48
N GLY A 9 -3.33 -6.06 18.59
CA GLY A 9 -3.83 -6.29 19.93
C GLY A 9 -5.20 -5.65 20.18
N ALA A 10 -5.76 -5.88 21.37
CA ALA A 10 -7.04 -5.31 21.79
C ALA A 10 -7.02 -3.77 21.86
N ASP A 11 -5.83 -3.17 22.00
CA ASP A 11 -5.61 -1.72 21.98
C ASP A 11 -5.53 -1.14 20.54
N GLY A 12 -5.71 -1.98 19.52
CA GLY A 12 -5.65 -1.59 18.11
C GLY A 12 -4.24 -1.43 17.55
N LYS A 13 -3.19 -1.60 18.37
CA LYS A 13 -1.80 -1.50 17.90
C LYS A 13 -1.38 -2.75 17.14
N LEU A 14 -0.62 -2.56 16.07
CA LEU A 14 -0.05 -3.67 15.31
C LEU A 14 0.95 -4.42 16.18
N PHE A 15 0.96 -5.75 16.10
CA PHE A 15 1.96 -6.55 16.78
C PHE A 15 3.37 -6.23 16.27
N GLU A 16 4.36 -6.39 17.14
CA GLU A 16 5.76 -6.17 16.78
C GLU A 16 6.22 -7.12 15.68
N ILE A 17 7.06 -6.63 14.78
CA ILE A 17 7.62 -7.48 13.73
C ILE A 17 8.54 -8.51 14.39
N ASN A 18 8.31 -9.78 14.04
CA ASN A 18 8.97 -10.99 14.54
C ASN A 18 8.52 -11.49 15.92
N SER A 19 7.51 -10.86 16.51
CA SER A 19 6.80 -11.37 17.69
C SER A 19 6.16 -12.75 17.43
N ALA A 20 5.77 -13.44 18.50
CA ALA A 20 5.04 -14.71 18.40
C ALA A 20 3.69 -14.50 17.69
N GLU A 21 3.04 -13.37 17.95
CA GLU A 21 1.77 -12.96 17.36
C GLU A 21 1.91 -12.69 15.87
N HIS A 22 2.97 -11.99 15.43
CA HIS A 22 3.30 -11.84 14.01
C HIS A 22 3.43 -13.21 13.33
N LYS A 23 4.21 -14.13 13.91
CA LYS A 23 4.42 -15.47 13.34
C LYS A 23 3.14 -16.29 13.29
N ALA A 24 2.17 -15.98 14.14
CA ALA A 24 0.86 -16.63 14.19
C ALA A 24 -0.16 -16.02 13.21
N ILE A 25 0.15 -14.92 12.50
CA ILE A 25 -0.77 -14.34 11.51
C ILE A 25 -0.99 -15.33 10.37
N PRO A 26 -2.25 -15.74 10.08
CA PRO A 26 -2.54 -16.62 8.96
C PRO A 26 -2.14 -16.02 7.62
N VAL A 27 -1.40 -16.80 6.81
CA VAL A 27 -0.99 -16.43 5.46
C VAL A 27 -2.12 -16.75 4.49
N VAL A 28 -3.02 -15.79 4.27
CA VAL A 28 -4.25 -16.00 3.49
C VAL A 28 -4.52 -14.94 2.42
N ALA A 29 -3.80 -13.82 2.44
CA ALA A 29 -4.01 -12.77 1.44
C ALA A 29 -3.64 -13.25 0.04
N ARG A 30 -4.41 -12.76 -0.95
CA ARG A 30 -4.26 -13.11 -2.37
C ARG A 30 -4.47 -11.86 -3.22
N VAL A 31 -3.93 -11.88 -4.43
CA VAL A 31 -4.29 -10.92 -5.49
C VAL A 31 -5.00 -11.67 -6.59
N PHE A 32 -6.16 -11.16 -6.99
CA PHE A 32 -6.96 -11.70 -8.08
C PHE A 32 -7.02 -10.68 -9.22
N GLN A 33 -7.06 -11.20 -10.44
CA GLN A 33 -7.52 -10.46 -11.61
C GLN A 33 -8.97 -10.86 -11.88
N VAL A 34 -9.83 -9.87 -12.08
CA VAL A 34 -11.25 -10.07 -12.42
C VAL A 34 -11.53 -9.36 -13.73
N THR A 35 -12.05 -10.07 -14.73
CA THR A 35 -12.45 -9.45 -16.01
C THR A 35 -13.85 -8.83 -15.91
N LEU A 36 -14.23 -8.01 -16.90
CA LEU A 36 -15.57 -7.41 -16.93
C LEU A 36 -16.68 -8.46 -17.09
N GLU A 37 -16.35 -9.63 -17.64
CA GLU A 37 -17.25 -10.79 -17.75
C GLU A 37 -17.31 -11.61 -16.45
N GLY A 38 -16.59 -11.20 -15.39
CA GLY A 38 -16.58 -11.85 -14.09
C GLY A 38 -15.63 -13.05 -13.99
N LYS A 39 -14.74 -13.27 -14.96
CA LYS A 39 -13.73 -14.32 -14.84
C LYS A 39 -12.70 -13.94 -13.78
N VAL A 40 -12.60 -14.75 -12.72
CA VAL A 40 -11.64 -14.56 -11.63
C VAL A 40 -10.42 -15.46 -11.85
N THR A 41 -9.22 -14.90 -11.75
CA THR A 41 -7.94 -15.64 -11.79
C THR A 41 -7.08 -15.24 -10.61
N GLU A 42 -6.53 -16.21 -9.87
CA GLU A 42 -5.54 -15.93 -8.83
C GLU A 42 -4.20 -15.57 -9.51
N VAL A 43 -3.69 -14.36 -9.23
CA VAL A 43 -2.43 -13.83 -9.78
C VAL A 43 -1.30 -14.00 -8.78
N ILE A 44 -1.58 -13.79 -7.50
CA ILE A 44 -0.63 -13.97 -6.40
C ILE A 44 -1.28 -14.85 -5.34
N ALA A 45 -0.74 -16.06 -5.17
CA ALA A 45 -1.09 -17.00 -4.11
C ALA A 45 -0.62 -16.50 -2.72
N PRO A 46 -1.13 -17.07 -1.62
CA PRO A 46 -0.73 -16.65 -0.28
C PRO A 46 0.76 -16.75 -0.02
N THR A 47 1.33 -15.73 0.62
CA THR A 47 2.73 -15.67 0.98
C THR A 47 2.96 -14.82 2.23
N ALA A 48 3.91 -15.22 3.07
CA ALA A 48 4.29 -14.46 4.27
C ALA A 48 4.94 -13.10 3.94
N LYS A 49 5.28 -12.84 2.67
CA LYS A 49 5.74 -11.51 2.21
C LYS A 49 4.62 -10.48 2.19
N MET A 50 3.37 -10.93 2.06
CA MET A 50 2.20 -10.10 1.79
C MET A 50 1.08 -10.57 2.71
N LEU A 51 1.21 -10.35 4.04
CA LEU A 51 0.27 -10.88 5.03
C LEU A 51 -1.07 -10.18 4.97
N ASN A 52 -1.07 -8.85 4.87
CA ASN A 52 -2.22 -7.97 4.86
C ASN A 52 -2.01 -6.82 3.84
N PRO A 53 -2.04 -7.10 2.53
CA PRO A 53 -1.98 -6.04 1.52
C PRO A 53 -3.28 -5.24 1.55
N ASN A 54 -3.16 -3.93 1.43
CA ASN A 54 -4.29 -3.02 1.30
C ASN A 54 -4.32 -2.38 -0.10
N GLY A 55 -3.30 -1.59 -0.43
CA GLY A 55 -3.15 -0.95 -1.74
C GLY A 55 -2.48 -1.84 -2.78
N ILE A 56 -2.96 -1.75 -4.02
CA ILE A 56 -2.40 -2.43 -5.18
C ILE A 56 -2.36 -1.46 -6.35
N ASP A 57 -1.24 -1.42 -7.05
CA ASP A 57 -1.02 -0.64 -8.26
C ASP A 57 -0.45 -1.53 -9.36
N VAL A 58 -0.95 -1.43 -10.59
CA VAL A 58 -0.58 -2.29 -11.71
C VAL A 58 0.02 -1.44 -12.81
N MET A 59 1.30 -1.69 -13.12
CA MET A 59 2.01 -0.99 -14.18
C MET A 59 1.67 -1.57 -15.56
N ALA A 60 1.86 -0.77 -16.61
CA ALA A 60 1.59 -1.17 -18.00
C ALA A 60 2.35 -2.44 -18.45
N ASN A 61 3.50 -2.74 -17.85
CA ASN A 61 4.28 -3.96 -18.13
C ASN A 61 3.86 -5.18 -17.29
N GLY A 62 2.76 -5.09 -16.54
CA GLY A 62 2.23 -6.16 -15.69
C GLY A 62 2.91 -6.32 -14.34
N ARG A 63 3.85 -5.42 -13.97
CA ARG A 63 4.37 -5.37 -12.60
C ARG A 63 3.30 -4.89 -11.64
N ILE A 64 3.23 -5.50 -10.48
CA ILE A 64 2.25 -5.18 -9.44
C ILE A 64 3.01 -4.62 -8.24
N ARG A 65 2.66 -3.41 -7.82
CA ARG A 65 3.15 -2.79 -6.58
C ARG A 65 2.10 -2.95 -5.50
N ILE A 66 2.54 -3.23 -4.28
CA ILE A 66 1.66 -3.61 -3.17
C ILE A 66 2.08 -2.84 -1.92
N ALA A 67 1.13 -2.17 -1.29
CA ALA A 67 1.29 -1.63 0.06
C ALA A 67 0.93 -2.74 1.06
N GLU A 68 1.95 -3.35 1.66
CA GLU A 68 1.75 -4.30 2.75
C GLU A 68 1.48 -3.51 4.04
N PHE A 69 0.24 -3.59 4.54
CA PHE A 69 -0.24 -2.81 5.66
C PHE A 69 0.46 -3.15 7.00
N PHE A 70 0.60 -4.43 7.32
CA PHE A 70 1.08 -4.90 8.61
C PHE A 70 2.60 -4.77 8.77
N THR A 71 3.38 -5.30 7.82
CA THR A 71 4.86 -5.23 7.86
C THR A 71 5.37 -3.86 7.47
N GLY A 72 4.59 -3.12 6.68
CA GLY A 72 4.96 -1.81 6.15
C GLY A 72 5.98 -1.87 5.03
N ASP A 73 6.17 -3.05 4.42
CA ASP A 73 6.94 -3.18 3.19
C ASP A 73 6.11 -2.69 2.00
N VAL A 74 6.75 -1.97 1.10
CA VAL A 74 6.23 -1.74 -0.25
C VAL A 74 6.90 -2.75 -1.16
N LEU A 75 6.08 -3.58 -1.79
CA LEU A 75 6.55 -4.72 -2.58
C LEU A 75 6.30 -4.48 -4.05
N GLU A 76 7.17 -5.04 -4.89
CA GLU A 76 6.96 -5.20 -6.32
C GLU A 76 6.96 -6.70 -6.64
N TYR A 77 5.94 -7.14 -7.36
CA TYR A 77 5.78 -8.48 -7.87
C TYR A 77 5.81 -8.47 -9.39
N ASN A 78 6.60 -9.38 -9.97
CA ASN A 78 6.67 -9.57 -11.42
C ASN A 78 6.88 -11.05 -11.73
N LYS A 79 5.84 -11.72 -12.24
CA LYS A 79 5.91 -13.12 -12.73
C LYS A 79 6.64 -14.07 -11.76
N GLY A 80 6.20 -14.09 -10.50
CA GLY A 80 6.77 -14.94 -9.44
C GLY A 80 7.95 -14.33 -8.68
N LYS A 81 8.55 -13.24 -9.16
CA LYS A 81 9.68 -12.57 -8.50
C LYS A 81 9.18 -11.45 -7.59
N TRP A 82 9.77 -11.37 -6.40
CA TRP A 82 9.47 -10.36 -5.39
C TRP A 82 10.65 -9.43 -5.19
N LYS A 83 10.37 -8.14 -5.03
CA LYS A 83 11.34 -7.12 -4.60
C LYS A 83 10.68 -6.23 -3.55
N THR A 84 11.38 -5.91 -2.47
CA THR A 84 10.98 -4.82 -1.58
C THR A 84 11.55 -3.51 -2.12
N ILE A 85 10.71 -2.52 -2.37
CA ILE A 85 11.09 -1.23 -2.97
C ILE A 85 11.05 -0.08 -1.95
N ALA A 86 10.29 -0.21 -0.86
CA ALA A 86 10.36 0.70 0.29
C ALA A 86 9.95 -0.04 1.58
N LYS A 87 10.20 0.57 2.74
CA LYS A 87 9.92 0.00 4.07
C LYS A 87 9.46 1.10 5.03
N GLY A 88 8.81 0.69 6.12
CA GLY A 88 8.44 1.59 7.21
C GLY A 88 7.04 2.20 7.11
N HIS A 89 6.23 1.76 6.14
CA HIS A 89 4.86 2.21 5.93
C HIS A 89 3.85 1.29 6.61
N ARG A 90 4.03 1.03 7.91
CA ARG A 90 3.07 0.22 8.68
C ARG A 90 1.77 1.01 8.76
N SER A 91 0.73 0.53 8.08
CA SER A 91 -0.53 1.23 7.70
C SER A 91 -0.62 1.78 6.27
N GLY A 92 0.26 1.35 5.37
CA GLY A 92 0.15 1.65 3.93
C GLY A 92 -1.26 1.32 3.41
N ASP A 93 -1.93 2.32 2.86
CA ASP A 93 -3.31 2.24 2.38
C ASP A 93 -3.35 2.26 0.85
N GLY A 94 -3.27 3.44 0.22
CA GLY A 94 -3.19 3.59 -1.22
C GLY A 94 -1.77 3.49 -1.75
N ILE A 95 -1.61 3.02 -2.98
CA ILE A 95 -0.37 3.12 -3.76
C ILE A 95 -0.70 3.42 -5.22
N VAL A 96 0.01 4.35 -5.84
CA VAL A 96 -0.15 4.70 -7.26
C VAL A 96 1.19 5.11 -7.87
N HIS A 97 1.36 4.90 -9.18
CA HIS A 97 2.52 5.38 -9.92
C HIS A 97 2.15 6.45 -10.94
N ASP A 98 3.13 7.30 -11.26
CA ASP A 98 3.02 8.26 -12.36
C ASP A 98 3.64 7.71 -13.66
N SER A 99 3.53 8.49 -14.74
CA SER A 99 4.11 8.18 -16.06
C SER A 99 5.62 7.98 -16.08
N LYS A 100 6.35 8.48 -15.07
CA LYS A 100 7.80 8.29 -14.88
C LYS A 100 8.12 7.08 -14.00
N GLY A 101 7.10 6.41 -13.47
CA GLY A 101 7.20 5.28 -12.56
C GLY A 101 7.51 5.66 -11.11
N ARG A 102 7.58 6.96 -10.77
CA ARG A 102 7.59 7.42 -9.37
C ARG A 102 6.32 6.92 -8.71
N PHE A 103 6.38 6.61 -7.42
CA PHE A 103 5.20 6.11 -6.71
C PHE A 103 4.91 6.88 -5.44
N TYR A 104 3.64 6.86 -5.07
CA TYR A 104 3.09 7.55 -3.93
C TYR A 104 2.40 6.52 -3.05
N ILE A 105 2.67 6.57 -1.75
CA ILE A 105 2.03 5.72 -0.76
C ILE A 105 1.42 6.58 0.34
N SER A 106 0.18 6.30 0.69
CA SER A 106 -0.51 6.91 1.82
C SER A 106 -0.56 5.97 3.03
N GLU A 107 -0.67 6.54 4.23
CA GLU A 107 -0.69 5.79 5.48
C GLU A 107 -1.89 6.20 6.36
N VAL A 108 -2.84 5.27 6.56
CA VAL A 108 -4.11 5.58 7.24
C VAL A 108 -3.98 5.74 8.75
N MET A 109 -2.92 5.19 9.38
CA MET A 109 -2.70 5.35 10.82
C MET A 109 -1.84 6.57 11.15
N THR A 110 -0.93 6.97 10.25
CA THR A 110 0.03 8.07 10.50
C THR A 110 -0.34 9.37 9.78
N GLY A 111 -1.18 9.29 8.74
CA GLY A 111 -1.52 10.44 7.89
C GLY A 111 -0.44 10.82 6.88
N ARG A 112 0.67 10.07 6.82
CA ARG A 112 1.75 10.38 5.88
C ARG A 112 1.35 10.06 4.45
N VAL A 113 1.87 10.87 3.54
CA VAL A 113 1.88 10.61 2.11
C VAL A 113 3.29 10.80 1.60
N THR A 114 3.89 9.74 1.05
CA THR A 114 5.31 9.73 0.67
C THR A 114 5.46 9.40 -0.80
N ARG A 115 6.22 10.21 -1.52
CA ARG A 115 6.67 9.96 -2.89
C ARG A 115 8.04 9.28 -2.86
N TYR A 116 8.26 8.37 -3.79
CA TYR A 116 9.54 7.77 -4.11
C TYR A 116 9.85 7.91 -5.60
N GLU A 117 11.14 7.89 -5.93
CA GLU A 117 11.57 7.66 -7.31
C GLU A 117 11.29 6.21 -7.73
N ALA A 118 11.31 5.93 -9.03
CA ALA A 118 10.81 4.67 -9.58
C ALA A 118 11.52 3.40 -9.07
N ASP A 119 12.77 3.55 -8.61
CA ASP A 119 13.59 2.49 -8.04
C ASP A 119 13.40 2.28 -6.53
N GLY A 120 12.60 3.14 -5.87
CA GLY A 120 12.40 3.15 -4.43
C GLY A 120 13.34 4.10 -3.66
N SER A 121 14.13 4.92 -4.37
CA SER A 121 15.02 5.90 -3.75
C SER A 121 14.32 7.25 -3.49
N ALA A 122 15.06 8.14 -2.81
CA ALA A 122 14.68 9.53 -2.54
C ALA A 122 13.24 9.72 -2.00
N PRO A 123 12.92 9.14 -0.83
CA PRO A 123 11.63 9.38 -0.17
C PRO A 123 11.42 10.88 0.07
N LYS A 124 10.24 11.37 -0.31
CA LYS A 124 9.80 12.74 -0.03
C LYS A 124 8.37 12.70 0.52
N GLU A 125 8.21 13.09 1.78
CA GLU A 125 6.88 13.31 2.36
C GLU A 125 6.24 14.55 1.70
N LEU A 126 4.98 14.42 1.27
CA LEU A 126 4.26 15.44 0.51
C LEU A 126 3.20 16.18 1.31
N GLY A 127 2.62 15.55 2.34
CA GLY A 127 1.59 16.12 3.18
C GLY A 127 1.99 16.05 4.65
N GLN A 128 1.82 17.16 5.37
CA GLN A 128 1.96 17.21 6.82
C GLN A 128 0.59 17.42 7.46
N GLY A 129 0.28 16.64 8.50
CA GLY A 129 -0.87 16.90 9.38
C GLY A 129 -2.21 16.26 9.00
N LEU A 130 -2.27 15.38 7.99
CA LEU A 130 -3.47 14.58 7.78
C LEU A 130 -3.68 13.64 8.98
N LYS A 131 -4.93 13.41 9.37
CA LYS A 131 -5.28 12.55 10.52
C LYS A 131 -5.37 11.07 10.13
N ALA A 132 -5.77 10.78 8.90
CA ALA A 132 -5.83 9.45 8.31
C ALA A 132 -5.88 9.53 6.78
N ALA A 133 -4.69 9.57 6.15
CA ALA A 133 -4.54 9.57 4.70
C ALA A 133 -4.99 8.20 4.15
N ALA A 134 -6.15 8.19 3.51
CA ALA A 134 -6.70 6.99 2.86
C ALA A 134 -6.08 6.82 1.46
N ASP A 135 -6.77 6.12 0.55
CA ASP A 135 -6.35 6.00 -0.85
C ASP A 135 -6.16 7.37 -1.56
N HIS A 136 -5.68 7.40 -2.79
CA HIS A 136 -5.43 8.66 -3.50
C HIS A 136 -5.77 8.59 -4.98
N PHE A 137 -6.08 9.76 -5.54
CA PHE A 137 -6.18 9.96 -6.98
C PHE A 137 -5.04 10.83 -7.46
N LEU A 138 -4.25 10.33 -8.42
CA LEU A 138 -3.17 11.06 -9.06
C LEU A 138 -3.66 11.74 -10.33
N ASP A 139 -3.66 13.07 -10.34
CA ASP A 139 -3.86 13.88 -11.54
C ASP A 139 -2.53 14.47 -12.00
N GLU A 140 -1.86 13.75 -12.90
CA GLU A 140 -0.57 14.19 -13.45
C GLU A 140 -0.67 15.47 -14.28
N GLN A 141 -1.82 15.71 -14.92
CA GLN A 141 -2.00 16.89 -15.78
C GLN A 141 -2.14 18.15 -14.93
N ALA A 142 -2.89 18.07 -13.83
CA ALA A 142 -3.01 19.16 -12.87
C ALA A 142 -1.84 19.23 -11.87
N GLY A 143 -0.96 18.23 -11.85
CA GLY A 143 0.19 18.17 -10.96
C GLY A 143 -0.21 18.02 -9.48
N VAL A 144 -1.26 17.25 -9.21
CA VAL A 144 -1.83 17.10 -7.86
C VAL A 144 -2.13 15.64 -7.51
N LEU A 145 -1.90 15.30 -6.25
CA LEU A 145 -2.38 14.08 -5.62
C LEU A 145 -3.53 14.45 -4.68
N ILE A 146 -4.71 13.89 -4.92
CA ILE A 146 -5.92 14.14 -4.14
C ILE A 146 -6.05 13.00 -3.13
N VAL A 147 -6.10 13.33 -1.85
CA VAL A 147 -6.07 12.37 -0.74
C VAL A 147 -7.23 12.64 0.22
N PRO A 148 -8.12 11.69 0.49
CA PRO A 148 -9.08 11.81 1.57
C PRO A 148 -8.36 11.72 2.93
N ASP A 149 -8.53 12.75 3.74
CA ASP A 149 -8.25 12.66 5.18
C ASP A 149 -9.50 12.12 5.87
N SER A 150 -9.59 10.79 5.93
CA SER A 150 -10.81 10.06 6.31
C SER A 150 -11.29 10.37 7.73
N LYS A 151 -10.41 10.79 8.64
CA LYS A 151 -10.77 11.20 10.00
C LYS A 151 -11.09 12.69 10.12
N ALA A 152 -10.61 13.51 9.20
CA ALA A 152 -11.01 14.91 9.12
C ALA A 152 -12.33 15.09 8.35
N GLY A 153 -12.66 14.16 7.44
CA GLY A 153 -13.83 14.26 6.58
C GLY A 153 -13.62 15.22 5.40
N GLU A 154 -12.37 15.35 4.94
CA GLU A 154 -11.96 16.32 3.93
C GLU A 154 -11.18 15.65 2.77
N LEU A 155 -11.13 16.33 1.62
CA LEU A 155 -10.19 16.02 0.54
C LEU A 155 -9.04 17.02 0.58
N VAL A 156 -7.82 16.52 0.61
CA VAL A 156 -6.59 17.31 0.60
C VAL A 156 -5.93 17.20 -0.77
N PHE A 157 -5.45 18.33 -1.29
CA PHE A 157 -4.81 18.44 -2.60
C PHE A 157 -3.32 18.72 -2.40
N LEU A 158 -2.47 17.75 -2.72
CA LEU A 158 -1.02 17.84 -2.55
C LEU A 158 -0.34 18.10 -3.90
N ALA A 159 0.38 19.21 -4.03
CA ALA A 159 1.12 19.55 -5.26
C ALA A 159 2.35 18.66 -5.46
N LEU A 160 2.67 18.31 -6.72
CA LEU A 160 3.66 17.28 -7.11
C LEU A 160 4.94 17.78 -7.79
#